data_AF-A0A5Y7EYW7-F1
#
_entry.id   AF-A0A5Y7EYW7-F1
#
_cell.length_a   1.000
_cell.length_b   1.000
_cell.length_c   1.000
_cell.angle_alpha   90.00
_cell.angle_beta   90.00
_cell.angle_gamma   90.00
#
_symmetry.space_group_name_H-M   'P 1'
#
loop_
_entity.id
_entity.type
_entity.pdbx_description
1 polymer ?
#
loop_
_entity_poly.entity_id
_entity_poly.type
_entity_poly.pdbx_seq_one_letter_code
_entity_poly.pdbx_strand_id
1 'polypeptide(L)'
;LPLEFLEKVYQNIENFNHSLDEDEFIQDETLRGAFAYRGKMIADVLKLHIQDKTHFITAYIKAYHEWLLYFIEKLEQKYKSLSKV
;
A
#
# COMPACT_ATOMS: atom_id res chain seq x y z
N LEU A 1 -20.48 1.71 2.48
CA LEU A 1 -20.08 0.29 2.62
C LEU A 1 -20.26 -0.10 4.08
N PRO A 2 -20.71 -1.33 4.41
CA PRO A 2 -20.79 -1.80 5.80
C PRO A 2 -19.42 -1.80 6.48
N LEU A 3 -19.36 -1.52 7.78
CA LEU A 3 -18.11 -1.50 8.54
C LEU A 3 -17.37 -2.84 8.47
N GLU A 4 -18.07 -3.97 8.61
CA GLU A 4 -17.50 -5.31 8.52
C GLU A 4 -16.77 -5.54 7.18
N PHE A 5 -17.33 -5.02 6.08
CA PHE A 5 -16.68 -5.11 4.77
C PHE A 5 -15.38 -4.29 4.74
N LEU A 6 -15.41 -3.06 5.28
CA LEU A 6 -14.23 -2.20 5.35
C LEU A 6 -13.13 -2.81 6.21
N GLU A 7 -13.47 -3.44 7.34
CA GLU A 7 -12.53 -4.15 8.21
C GLU A 7 -11.89 -5.35 7.50
N LYS A 8 -12.66 -6.11 6.72
CA LYS A 8 -12.11 -7.20 5.88
C LYS A 8 -11.13 -6.67 4.83
N VAL A 9 -11.45 -5.54 4.17
CA VAL A 9 -10.52 -4.92 3.21
C VAL A 9 -9.25 -4.45 3.92
N TYR A 10 -9.37 -3.84 5.09
CA TYR A 10 -8.23 -3.43 5.90
C TYR A 10 -7.35 -4.63 6.28
N GLN A 11 -7.93 -5.74 6.74
CA GLN A 11 -7.19 -6.97 7.03
C GLN A 11 -6.49 -7.54 5.79
N ASN A 12 -7.15 -7.51 4.62
CA ASN A 12 -6.55 -7.96 3.38
C ASN A 12 -5.34 -7.11 2.98
N ILE A 13 -5.37 -5.80 3.25
CA ILE A 13 -4.21 -4.92 3.06
C ILE A 13 -3.05 -5.35 3.96
N GLU A 14 -3.30 -5.61 5.24
CA GLU A 14 -2.25 -6.07 6.16
C GLU A 14 -1.66 -7.43 5.75
N ASN A 15 -2.51 -8.37 5.32
CA ASN A 15 -2.05 -9.65 4.79
C ASN A 15 -1.19 -9.47 3.53
N PHE A 16 -1.59 -8.58 2.62
CA PHE A 16 -0.82 -8.28 1.42
C PHE A 16 0.51 -7.58 1.74
N ASN A 17 0.52 -6.63 2.69
CA ASN A 17 1.76 -6.01 3.18
C ASN A 17 2.74 -7.06 3.68
N HIS A 18 2.26 -8.02 4.48
CA HIS A 18 3.08 -9.11 4.97
C HIS A 18 3.67 -9.96 3.82
N SER A 19 2.87 -10.29 2.80
CA SER A 19 3.39 -10.99 1.61
C SER A 19 4.45 -10.19 0.86
N LEU A 20 4.33 -8.86 0.79
CA LEU A 20 5.35 -8.01 0.17
C LEU A 20 6.63 -7.95 1.00
N ASP A 21 6.54 -7.97 2.33
CA ASP A 21 7.68 -7.91 3.24
C ASP A 21 8.52 -9.20 3.21
N GLU A 22 7.90 -10.34 2.86
CA GLU A 22 8.58 -11.64 2.73
C GLU A 22 9.11 -11.94 1.32
N ASP A 23 8.71 -11.15 0.31
CA ASP A 23 9.11 -11.37 -1.08
C ASP A 23 10.47 -10.70 -1.38
N GLU A 24 11.52 -11.51 -1.56
CA GLU A 24 12.87 -11.05 -1.87
C GLU A 24 12.95 -10.26 -3.18
N PHE A 25 12.12 -10.59 -4.17
CA PHE A 25 12.04 -9.81 -5.40
C PHE A 25 11.44 -8.44 -5.10
N ILE A 26 10.54 -8.30 -4.15
CA ILE A 26 9.92 -7.01 -3.82
C ILE A 26 10.81 -6.16 -2.90
N GLN A 27 11.51 -6.77 -1.95
CA GLN A 27 12.31 -6.07 -0.93
C GLN A 27 13.68 -5.59 -1.42
N ASP A 28 13.89 -5.48 -2.73
CA ASP A 28 15.14 -4.93 -3.26
C ASP A 28 15.22 -3.41 -3.12
N GLU A 29 16.41 -2.85 -3.33
CA GLU A 29 16.62 -1.41 -3.24
C GLU A 29 15.83 -0.62 -4.31
N THR A 30 15.49 -1.26 -5.44
CA THR A 30 14.76 -0.62 -6.56
C THR A 30 13.39 -0.11 -6.14
N LEU A 31 12.66 -0.85 -5.31
CA LEU A 31 11.30 -0.47 -4.88
C LEU A 31 11.26 0.29 -3.55
N ARG A 32 12.41 0.58 -2.93
CA ARG A 32 12.50 1.31 -1.66
C ARG A 32 11.76 2.65 -1.68
N GLY A 33 11.86 3.38 -2.79
CA GLY A 33 11.14 4.65 -2.99
C GLY A 33 9.62 4.48 -2.96
N ALA A 34 9.10 3.37 -3.51
CA ALA A 34 7.67 3.07 -3.47
C ALA A 34 7.19 2.74 -2.05
N PHE A 35 7.98 2.00 -1.26
CA PHE A 35 7.65 1.76 0.14
C PHE A 35 7.73 3.01 1.01
N ALA A 36 8.70 3.89 0.76
CA ALA A 36 8.75 5.20 1.42
C ALA A 36 7.50 6.04 1.10
N TYR A 37 7.03 6.00 -0.15
CA TYR A 37 5.79 6.66 -0.55
C TYR A 37 4.56 6.07 0.15
N ARG A 38 4.48 4.73 0.35
CA ARG A 38 3.46 4.06 1.19
C ARG A 38 3.42 4.68 2.58
N GLY A 39 4.57 4.72 3.23
CA GLY A 39 4.71 5.25 4.59
C GLY A 39 4.24 6.70 4.69
N LYS A 40 4.57 7.54 3.70
CA LYS A 40 4.08 8.92 3.63
C LYS A 40 2.55 8.99 3.55
N MET A 41 1.94 8.24 2.62
CA MET A 41 0.48 8.22 2.41
C MET A 41 -0.27 7.80 3.67
N ILE A 42 0.20 6.74 4.33
CA ILE A 42 -0.40 6.27 5.59
C ILE A 42 -0.19 7.27 6.72
N ALA A 43 1.01 7.85 6.85
CA ALA A 43 1.28 8.87 7.84
C ALA A 43 0.39 10.11 7.66
N ASP A 44 0.10 10.51 6.43
CA ASP A 44 -0.78 11.64 6.15
C ASP A 44 -2.24 11.35 6.58
N VAL A 45 -2.72 10.10 6.44
CA VAL A 45 -4.03 9.68 7.01
C VAL A 45 -4.01 9.73 8.54
N LEU A 46 -2.95 9.21 9.18
CA LEU A 46 -2.84 9.19 10.64
C LEU A 46 -2.85 10.61 11.23
N LYS A 47 -2.21 11.58 10.56
CA LYS A 47 -2.22 13.00 10.96
C LYS A 47 -3.60 13.66 10.91
N LEU A 48 -4.60 13.07 10.25
CA LEU A 48 -5.96 13.60 10.25
C LEU A 48 -6.70 13.33 11.57
N HIS A 49 -6.16 12.50 12.47
CA HIS A 49 -6.73 12.20 13.79
C HIS A 49 -8.23 11.81 13.74
N ILE A 50 -8.63 11.08 12.70
CA ILE A 50 -10.02 10.68 12.47
C ILE A 50 -10.47 9.73 13.59
N GLN A 51 -11.45 10.15 14.39
CA GLN A 51 -11.98 9.36 15.51
C GLN A 51 -13.00 8.32 15.08
N ASP A 52 -13.79 8.62 14.04
CA ASP A 52 -14.76 7.68 13.52
C ASP A 52 -14.07 6.54 12.76
N LYS A 53 -14.27 5.31 13.24
CA LYS A 53 -13.62 4.11 12.69
C LYS A 53 -13.93 3.90 11.20
N THR A 54 -15.17 4.14 10.78
CA THR A 54 -15.59 3.96 9.38
C THR A 54 -14.86 4.94 8.47
N HIS A 55 -14.79 6.21 8.88
CA HIS A 55 -14.08 7.25 8.13
C HIS A 55 -12.57 7.01 8.13
N PHE A 56 -12.00 6.57 9.25
CA PHE A 56 -10.57 6.23 9.34
C PHE A 56 -10.20 5.10 8.37
N ILE A 57 -10.91 3.97 8.44
CA ILE A 57 -10.63 2.82 7.56
C ILE A 57 -10.84 3.21 6.10
N THR A 58 -11.88 3.99 5.80
CA THR A 58 -12.13 4.48 4.43
C THR A 58 -10.97 5.36 3.93
N ALA A 59 -10.45 6.26 4.75
CA ALA A 59 -9.32 7.11 4.39
C ALA A 59 -8.04 6.30 4.18
N TYR A 60 -7.78 5.32 5.06
CA TYR A 60 -6.64 4.40 4.94
C TYR A 60 -6.71 3.60 3.63
N ILE A 61 -7.85 2.99 3.31
CA ILE A 61 -8.05 2.21 2.08
C ILE A 61 -7.82 3.09 0.84
N LYS A 62 -8.32 4.33 0.84
CA LYS A 62 -8.11 5.28 -0.27
C LYS A 62 -6.64 5.61 -0.48
N ALA A 63 -5.93 5.96 0.60
CA ALA A 63 -4.51 6.26 0.54
C ALA A 63 -3.69 5.04 0.07
N TYR A 64 -4.06 3.84 0.54
CA TYR A 64 -3.43 2.59 0.11
C TYR A 64 -3.71 2.28 -1.36
N HIS A 65 -4.92 2.53 -1.86
CA HIS A 65 -5.27 2.38 -3.26
C HIS A 65 -4.45 3.31 -4.17
N GLU A 66 -4.28 4.58 -3.79
CA GLU A 66 -3.41 5.52 -4.52
C GLU A 66 -1.96 5.03 -4.54
N TRP A 67 -1.47 4.52 -3.41
CA TRP A 67 -0.16 3.89 -3.35
C TRP A 67 -0.06 2.65 -4.25
N LEU A 68 -1.08 1.78 -4.30
CA LEU A 68 -1.08 0.58 -5.14
C LEU A 68 -0.93 0.91 -6.63
N LEU A 69 -1.60 1.95 -7.11
CA LEU A 69 -1.46 2.40 -8.51
C LEU A 69 -0.01 2.81 -8.82
N TYR A 70 0.59 3.58 -7.92
CA TYR A 70 2.01 3.96 -8.03
C TYR A 70 2.94 2.74 -7.94
N PHE A 71 2.67 1.82 -7.02
CA PHE A 71 3.45 0.61 -6.82
C PHE A 71 3.45 -0.29 -8.05
N ILE A 72 2.28 -0.50 -8.68
CA ILE A 72 2.14 -1.26 -9.93
C ILE A 72 2.99 -0.64 -11.04
N GLU A 73 2.94 0.69 -11.22
CA GLU A 73 3.77 1.38 -12.22
C GLU A 73 5.27 1.12 -12.00
N LYS A 74 5.74 1.18 -10.75
CA LYS A 74 7.15 0.92 -10.41
C LYS A 74 7.53 -0.55 -10.56
N LEU A 75 6.64 -1.47 -10.21
CA LEU A 75 6.83 -2.89 -10.40
C LEU A 75 6.94 -3.25 -11.88
N GLU A 76 6.10 -2.67 -12.74
CA GLU A 76 6.18 -2.84 -14.19
C GLU A 76 7.48 -2.28 -14.78
N GLN A 77 7.93 -1.11 -14.30
CA GLN A 77 9.21 -0.51 -14.73
C GLN A 77 10.38 -1.43 -14.38
N LYS A 78 10.38 -1.97 -13.16
CA LYS A 78 11.37 -2.97 -12.73
C LYS A 78 11.32 -4.21 -13.62
N TYR A 79 10.15 -4.80 -13.83
CA TYR A 79 10.01 -5.98 -14.68
C TYR A 79 10.56 -5.74 -16.09
N LYS A 80 10.20 -4.61 -16.72
CA LYS A 80 10.71 -4.21 -18.05
C LYS A 80 12.22 -4.02 -18.09
N SER A 81 12.85 -3.57 -17.00
CA SER A 81 14.31 -3.43 -16.94
C SER A 81 15.02 -4.79 -16.91
N LEU A 82 14.43 -5.78 -16.24
CA LEU A 82 14.96 -7.14 -16.16
C LEU A 82 14.75 -7.91 -17.46
N SER A 83 13.65 -7.68 -18.18
CA SER A 83 13.40 -8.31 -19.50
C SER A 83 14.25 -7.75 -20.66
N LYS A 84 15.01 -6.68 -20.42
CA LYS A 84 15.93 -6.09 -21.42
C LYS A 84 17.32 -6.70 -21.38
N VAL A 85 17.58 -7.60 -20.42
CA VAL A 85 18.81 -8.39 -20.27
C VAL A 85 18.63 -9.71 -21.01
#